data_AF-A0A7V9CV84-F1
#
_entry.id   AF-A0A7V9CV84-F1
#
_cell.length_a   1.000
_cell.length_b   1.000
_cell.length_c   1.000
_cell.angle_alpha   90.00
_cell.angle_beta   90.00
_cell.angle_gamma   90.00
#
_symmetry.space_group_name_H-M   'P 1'
#
loop_
_entity.id
_entity.type
_entity.pdbx_description
1 polymer ?
#
loop_
_entity_poly.entity_id
_entity_poly.type
_entity_poly.pdbx_seq_one_letter_code
_entity_poly.pdbx_strand_id
1 'polypeptide(L)'
;AVRRGDLERADMGDFVEQRGMPGFAPTQGHIASALCYVPHARARLMDGGARRVQLIAKGSLFLGRMSEQSDGMSVLLESNEAGG
;
A
#
# COMPACT_ATOMS: atom_id res chain seq x y z
N ALA A 1 2.49 17.76 -0.71
CA ALA A 1 3.80 18.06 -1.31
C ALA A 1 3.68 19.27 -2.23
N VAL A 2 3.23 19.13 -3.49
CA VAL A 2 3.17 20.26 -4.44
C VAL A 2 2.28 21.42 -3.98
N ARG A 3 1.05 21.15 -3.51
CA ARG A 3 0.15 22.21 -2.98
C ARG A 3 0.62 22.84 -1.65
N ARG A 4 1.57 22.19 -0.94
CA ARG A 4 2.18 22.72 0.29
C ARG A 4 3.50 23.45 0.02
N GLY A 5 3.97 23.49 -1.23
CA GLY A 5 5.26 24.09 -1.60
C GLY A 5 6.48 23.21 -1.33
N ASP A 6 6.29 21.97 -0.85
CA ASP A 6 7.40 21.04 -0.55
C ASP A 6 8.03 20.40 -1.80
N LEU A 7 7.43 20.63 -2.97
CA LEU A 7 7.85 20.03 -4.24
C LEU A 7 7.41 20.95 -5.38
N GLU A 8 8.30 21.29 -6.30
CA GLU A 8 7.89 22.05 -7.48
C GLU A 8 7.06 21.15 -8.41
N ARG A 9 6.18 21.76 -9.21
CA ARG A 9 5.34 21.01 -10.15
C ARG A 9 6.18 20.27 -11.20
N ALA A 10 7.32 20.84 -11.59
CA ALA A 10 8.25 20.23 -12.55
C ALA A 10 8.87 18.94 -12.00
N ASP A 11 9.23 18.92 -10.72
CA ASP A 11 9.89 17.78 -10.06
C ASP A 11 8.96 16.61 -9.74
N MET A 12 7.66 16.76 -10.03
CA MET A 12 6.65 15.77 -9.67
C MET A 12 6.86 14.43 -10.39
N GLY A 13 7.33 14.46 -11.64
CA GLY A 13 7.62 13.24 -12.41
C GLY A 13 8.75 12.43 -11.76
N ASP A 14 9.90 13.07 -11.60
CA ASP A 14 11.11 12.48 -11.00
C ASP A 14 10.86 11.96 -9.59
N PHE A 15 10.07 12.68 -8.80
CA PHE A 15 9.69 12.24 -7.47
C PHE A 15 8.89 10.94 -7.50
N VAL A 16 7.94 10.80 -8.42
CA VAL A 16 7.15 9.56 -8.57
C VAL A 16 8.04 8.40 -9.00
N GLU A 17 9.00 8.62 -9.88
CA GLU A 17 9.92 7.56 -10.31
C GLU A 17 10.86 7.10 -9.18
N GLN A 18 11.42 8.05 -8.42
CA GLN A 18 12.43 7.73 -7.40
C GLN A 18 11.84 7.30 -6.06
N ARG A 19 10.68 7.84 -5.68
CA ARG A 19 10.06 7.67 -4.36
C ARG A 19 8.68 7.05 -4.41
N GLY A 20 8.10 6.88 -5.60
CA GLY A 20 6.82 6.23 -5.76
C GLY A 20 6.87 4.76 -5.34
N MET A 21 5.71 4.24 -4.97
CA MET A 21 5.52 2.83 -4.70
C MET A 21 4.77 2.21 -5.90
N PRO A 22 5.43 1.38 -6.73
CA PRO A 22 4.77 0.68 -7.83
C PRO A 22 3.55 -0.10 -7.32
N GLY A 23 2.40 0.03 -7.99
CA GLY A 23 1.15 -0.62 -7.58
C GLY A 23 0.34 0.10 -6.49
N PHE A 24 0.79 1.28 -6.01
CA PHE A 24 -0.03 2.12 -5.13
C PHE A 24 -1.14 2.83 -5.92
N ALA A 25 -2.40 2.54 -5.58
CA ALA A 25 -3.57 3.11 -6.24
C ALA A 25 -4.43 3.93 -5.25
N PRO A 26 -4.20 5.26 -5.13
CA PRO A 26 -4.83 6.08 -4.09
C PRO A 26 -6.34 6.35 -4.28
N THR A 27 -6.89 6.14 -5.49
CA THR A 27 -8.27 6.52 -5.86
C THR A 27 -9.18 5.33 -6.17
N GLN A 28 -8.79 4.11 -5.79
CA GLN A 28 -9.64 2.94 -5.95
C GLN A 28 -10.71 2.91 -4.84
N GLY A 29 -11.86 3.57 -5.07
CA GLY A 29 -12.97 3.62 -4.11
C GLY A 29 -13.71 2.29 -3.90
N HIS A 30 -13.45 1.28 -4.74
CA HIS A 30 -14.10 -0.04 -4.70
C HIS A 30 -13.16 -1.20 -4.38
N ILE A 31 -11.84 -1.01 -4.54
CA ILE A 31 -10.82 -2.05 -4.33
C ILE A 31 -9.88 -1.54 -3.26
N ALA A 32 -9.55 -2.38 -2.27
CA ALA A 32 -8.56 -2.03 -1.26
C ALA A 32 -7.26 -1.56 -1.94
N SER A 33 -6.82 -0.33 -1.67
CA SER A 33 -5.67 0.30 -2.33
C SER A 33 -4.37 -0.51 -2.21
N ALA A 34 -4.25 -1.29 -1.13
CA ALA A 34 -3.15 -2.20 -0.89
C ALA A 34 -3.18 -3.47 -1.77
N LEU A 35 -4.35 -3.86 -2.31
CA LEU A 35 -4.49 -5.05 -3.14
C LEU A 35 -3.70 -4.92 -4.45
N CYS A 36 -3.69 -3.73 -5.05
CA CYS A 36 -2.91 -3.43 -6.25
C CYS A 36 -1.39 -3.58 -6.03
N TYR A 37 -0.93 -3.52 -4.77
CA TYR A 37 0.47 -3.74 -4.42
C TYR A 37 0.86 -5.22 -4.27
N VAL A 38 -0.10 -6.14 -4.14
CA VAL A 38 0.17 -7.55 -3.83
C VAL A 38 1.11 -8.23 -4.85
N PRO A 39 0.98 -8.04 -6.18
CA PRO A 39 1.93 -8.63 -7.13
C PRO A 39 3.37 -8.13 -6.91
N HIS A 40 3.54 -6.85 -6.60
CA HIS A 40 4.85 -6.26 -6.30
C HIS A 40 5.40 -6.75 -4.95
N ALA A 41 4.55 -6.87 -3.93
CA ALA A 41 4.91 -7.45 -2.64
C ALA A 41 5.42 -8.88 -2.80
N ARG A 42 4.71 -9.71 -3.58
CA ARG A 42 5.12 -11.09 -3.86
C ARG A 42 6.47 -11.12 -4.57
N ALA A 43 6.68 -10.30 -5.60
CA ALA A 43 7.96 -10.24 -6.29
C ALA A 43 9.12 -9.94 -5.32
N ARG A 44 8.95 -8.91 -4.47
CA ARG A 44 9.95 -8.54 -3.45
C ARG A 44 10.20 -9.60 -2.39
N LEU A 45 9.18 -10.38 -2.04
CA LEU A 45 9.33 -11.50 -1.09
C LEU A 45 10.08 -12.68 -1.71
N MET A 46 9.89 -12.91 -3.02
CA MET A 46 10.52 -14.01 -3.75
C MET A 46 11.95 -13.70 -4.21
N ASP A 47 12.25 -12.43 -4.52
CA ASP A 47 13.60 -11.98 -4.91
C ASP A 47 14.51 -11.66 -3.72
N GLY A 48 13.98 -11.70 -2.48
CA GLY A 48 14.71 -11.40 -1.25
C GLY A 48 14.84 -9.91 -0.93
N GLY A 49 14.26 -9.01 -1.73
CA GLY A 49 14.22 -7.56 -1.52
C GLY A 49 13.27 -7.12 -0.40
N ALA A 50 12.53 -8.05 0.20
CA ALA A 50 11.82 -7.93 1.45
C ALA A 50 11.67 -9.29 2.14
N ARG A 51 11.70 -9.32 3.47
CA ARG A 51 11.34 -10.52 4.25
C ARG A 51 9.85 -10.55 4.62
N ARG A 52 9.28 -9.34 4.81
CA ARG A 52 7.92 -9.13 5.27
C ARG A 52 7.33 -7.91 4.60
N VAL A 53 6.04 -7.96 4.27
CA VAL A 53 5.26 -6.86 3.75
C VAL A 53 3.99 -6.72 4.57
N GLN A 54 3.76 -5.55 5.15
CA GLN A 54 2.55 -5.26 5.91
C GLN A 54 1.60 -4.39 5.08
N LEU A 55 0.37 -4.85 4.91
CA LEU A 55 -0.72 -4.12 4.29
C LEU A 55 -1.65 -3.66 5.40
N ILE A 56 -1.65 -2.36 5.70
CA ILE A 56 -2.41 -1.80 6.81
C ILE A 56 -3.72 -1.23 6.28
N ALA A 57 -4.84 -1.77 6.77
CA ALA A 57 -6.15 -1.19 6.48
C ALA A 57 -6.35 0.09 7.31
N LYS A 58 -6.91 1.11 6.67
CA LYS A 58 -7.50 2.25 7.37
C LYS A 58 -9.02 2.18 7.20
N GLY A 59 -9.69 1.71 8.26
CA GLY A 59 -11.14 1.68 8.33
C GLY A 59 -11.75 3.09 8.30
N SER A 60 -12.98 3.17 7.81
CA SER A 60 -13.85 4.34 7.85
C SER A 60 -14.64 4.36 9.17
N LEU A 61 -14.34 5.36 9.99
CA LEU A 61 -15.12 5.67 11.19
C LEU A 61 -16.58 6.05 10.88
N PHE A 62 -16.89 6.40 9.64
CA PHE A 62 -18.25 6.68 9.20
C PHE A 62 -18.99 5.37 8.93
N LEU A 63 -18.39 4.49 8.12
CA LEU A 63 -19.02 3.23 7.73
C LEU A 63 -19.19 2.31 8.94
N GLY A 64 -18.16 2.19 9.79
CA GLY A 64 -18.26 1.39 11.02
C GLY A 64 -19.37 1.86 11.98
N ARG A 65 -19.74 3.15 11.96
CA ARG A 65 -20.88 3.66 12.75
C ARG A 65 -22.24 3.39 12.12
N MET A 66 -22.31 3.26 10.79
CA MET A 66 -23.56 2.99 10.08
C MET A 66 -23.88 1.49 10.03
N SER A 67 -22.87 0.64 9.91
CA SER A 67 -23.05 -0.80 9.70
C SER A 67 -22.91 -1.63 10.98
N GLU A 68 -22.37 -1.06 12.06
CA GLU A 68 -21.90 -1.79 13.25
C GLU A 68 -20.96 -2.97 12.93
N GLN A 69 -20.25 -2.90 11.79
CA GLN A 69 -19.35 -3.94 11.30
C GLN A 69 -17.93 -3.40 11.11
N SER A 70 -16.95 -4.32 11.17
CA SER A 70 -15.58 -4.01 10.77
C SER A 70 -15.51 -3.77 9.26
N ASP A 71 -14.80 -2.73 8.85
CA ASP A 71 -14.74 -2.29 7.45
C ASP A 71 -13.32 -2.31 6.86
N GLY A 72 -12.38 -2.96 7.57
CA GLY A 72 -11.01 -3.11 7.13
C GLY A 72 -10.32 -4.31 7.75
N MET A 73 -9.34 -4.85 7.03
CA MET A 73 -8.48 -5.95 7.50
C MET A 73 -7.04 -5.64 7.14
N SER A 74 -6.16 -5.67 8.13
CA SER A 74 -4.71 -5.60 7.90
C SER A 74 -4.14 -6.99 7.69
N VAL A 75 -3.15 -7.11 6.80
CA VAL A 75 -2.53 -8.39 6.42
C VAL A 75 -1.01 -8.28 6.52
N LEU A 76 -0.36 -9.32 7.03
CA LEU A 76 1.08 -9.49 6.99
C LEU A 76 1.43 -10.62 6.02
N LEU A 77 2.27 -10.32 5.04
CA LEU A 77 2.83 -11.30 4.12
C LEU A 77 4.28 -11.55 4.52
N GLU A 78 4.64 -12.80 4.76
CA GLU A 78 6.02 -13.20 5.09
C GLU A 78 6.44 -14.33 4.15
N SER A 79 7.72 -14.34 3.78
CA SER A 79 8.29 -15.50 3.10
C SER A 79 8.31 -16.68 4.06
N ASN A 80 7.93 -17.86 3.60
CA ASN A 80 8.01 -19.08 4.40
C ASN A 80 9.46 -19.29 4.85
N GLU A 81 9.67 -19.57 6.13
CA GLU A 81 10.96 -20.09 6.58
C GLU A 81 11.10 -21.50 5.97
N ALA A 82 12.14 -21.71 5.16
CA ALA A 82 12.45 -23.05 4.70
C ALA A 82 12.71 -23.89 5.95
N GLY A 83 11.82 -24.85 6.22
CA GLY A 83 11.86 -25.65 7.43
C GLY A 83 13.26 -26.25 7.62
N GLY A 84 13.87 -25.97 8.77
CA GLY A 84 15.03 -26.69 9.28
C GLY A 84 14.63 -28.05 9.82
#